data_AF-A0A892ZC39-F1
#
_entry.id   AF-A0A892ZC39-F1
#
_cell.length_a   1.000
_cell.length_b   1.000
_cell.length_c   1.000
_cell.angle_alpha   90.00
_cell.angle_beta   90.00
_cell.angle_gamma   90.00
#
_symmetry.space_group_name_H-M   'P 1'
#
loop_
_entity.id
_entity.type
_entity.pdbx_description
1 polymer ?
#
loop_
_entity_poly.entity_id
_entity_poly.type
_entity_poly.pdbx_seq_one_letter_code
_entity_poly.pdbx_strand_id
1 'polypeptide(L)'
;MASNNLNALPPIPAQRYFSLHELCRLADISPAQFAVWQHENGVVVGYGGSRYTRRDVLKMRQLSHTFAPYVDAFTRNQTDVNGNPAIDADEARQQLQKLLRNIETALAK
;
A
#
# COMPACT_ATOMS: atom_id res chain seq x y z
N MET A 1 -15.31 7.35 23.89
CA MET A 1 -15.70 6.79 22.58
C MET A 1 -14.48 6.86 21.69
N ALA A 2 -13.81 5.73 21.47
CA ALA A 2 -12.53 5.69 20.76
C ALA A 2 -12.75 5.72 19.25
N SER A 3 -12.19 6.72 18.59
CA SER A 3 -12.22 6.92 17.14
C SER A 3 -11.35 5.87 16.44
N ASN A 4 -11.94 4.74 16.05
CA ASN A 4 -11.26 3.71 15.28
C ASN A 4 -11.15 4.12 13.80
N ASN A 5 -10.23 5.04 13.48
CA ASN A 5 -9.88 5.39 12.10
C ASN A 5 -8.83 4.38 11.58
N LEU A 6 -9.22 3.11 11.45
CA LEU A 6 -8.45 2.16 10.64
C LEU A 6 -8.62 2.58 9.17
N ASN A 7 -7.58 3.15 8.56
CA ASN A 7 -7.38 3.37 7.12
C ASN A 7 -8.60 3.01 6.24
N ALA A 8 -9.58 3.92 6.16
CA ALA A 8 -10.74 3.68 5.34
C ALA A 8 -10.30 3.60 3.87
N LEU A 9 -10.49 2.43 3.24
CA LEU A 9 -10.21 2.25 1.81
C LEU A 9 -10.89 3.37 1.01
N PRO A 10 -10.22 3.92 -0.02
CA PRO A 10 -10.73 5.07 -0.77
C PRO A 10 -12.15 4.83 -1.32
N PRO A 11 -13.01 5.84 -1.52
CA PRO A 11 -14.32 5.62 -2.13
C PRO A 11 -14.15 5.09 -3.57
N ILE A 12 -15.03 4.17 -4.00
CA ILE A 12 -14.99 3.61 -5.37
C ILE A 12 -15.67 4.59 -6.34
N PRO A 13 -14.94 5.12 -7.34
CA PRO A 13 -15.50 6.03 -8.34
C PRO A 13 -16.70 5.45 -9.11
N ALA A 14 -17.57 6.32 -9.61
CA ALA A 14 -18.71 5.97 -10.45
C ALA A 14 -18.31 5.71 -11.92
N GLN A 15 -17.30 4.85 -12.13
CA GLN A 15 -16.85 4.45 -13.47
C GLN A 15 -17.13 2.97 -13.75
N ARG A 16 -17.31 2.64 -15.03
CA ARG A 16 -17.65 1.28 -15.48
C ARG A 16 -16.46 0.33 -15.46
N TYR A 17 -15.28 0.83 -15.85
CA TYR A 17 -14.06 0.06 -15.97
C TYR A 17 -12.93 0.74 -15.21
N PHE A 18 -12.05 -0.08 -14.65
CA PHE A 18 -10.86 0.29 -13.91
C PHE A 18 -9.65 -0.35 -14.59
N SER A 19 -8.53 0.35 -14.62
CA SER A 19 -7.22 -0.22 -14.96
C SER A 19 -6.68 -1.09 -13.81
N LEU A 20 -5.65 -1.88 -14.09
CA LEU A 20 -4.93 -2.66 -13.07
C LEU A 20 -4.45 -1.77 -11.92
N HIS A 21 -3.82 -0.64 -12.24
CA HIS A 21 -3.28 0.29 -11.24
C HIS A 21 -4.38 0.87 -10.35
N GLU A 22 -5.54 1.21 -10.91
CA GLU A 22 -6.68 1.70 -10.13
C GLU A 22 -7.28 0.61 -9.26
N LEU A 23 -7.45 -0.61 -9.77
CA LEU A 23 -7.92 -1.76 -8.99
C LEU A 23 -7.02 -1.99 -7.77
N CYS A 24 -5.71 -2.08 -8.01
CA CYS A 24 -4.68 -2.25 -7.00
C CYS A 24 -4.73 -1.16 -5.94
N ARG A 25 -4.79 0.12 -6.34
CA ARG A 25 -4.92 1.25 -5.42
C ARG A 25 -6.21 1.19 -4.59
N LEU A 26 -7.33 0.81 -5.21
CA LEU A 26 -8.62 0.72 -4.52
C LEU A 26 -8.69 -0.47 -3.56
N ALA A 27 -7.83 -1.47 -3.72
CA ALA A 27 -7.76 -2.67 -2.88
C ALA A 27 -6.53 -2.68 -1.93
N ASP A 28 -5.73 -1.62 -1.94
CA ASP A 28 -4.52 -1.45 -1.13
C ASP A 28 -3.49 -2.59 -1.32
N ILE A 29 -3.28 -2.99 -2.58
CA ILE A 29 -2.34 -4.04 -2.99
C ILE A 29 -1.48 -3.54 -4.15
N SER A 30 -0.18 -3.89 -4.21
CA SER A 30 0.65 -3.52 -5.36
C SER A 30 0.38 -4.43 -6.57
N PRO A 31 0.62 -3.98 -7.82
CA PRO A 31 0.41 -4.83 -9.00
C PRO A 31 1.23 -6.13 -8.99
N ALA A 32 2.46 -6.09 -8.44
CA ALA A 32 3.31 -7.28 -8.31
C ALA A 32 2.72 -8.28 -7.31
N GLN A 33 2.29 -7.82 -6.14
CA GLN A 33 1.64 -8.67 -5.14
C GLN A 33 0.32 -9.24 -5.66
N PHE A 34 -0.44 -8.44 -6.41
CA PHE A 34 -1.67 -8.90 -7.04
C PHE A 34 -1.41 -10.02 -8.05
N ALA A 35 -0.37 -9.92 -8.87
CA ALA A 35 -0.01 -10.97 -9.82
C ALA A 35 0.38 -12.28 -9.12
N VAL A 36 1.19 -12.21 -8.07
CA VAL A 36 1.57 -13.38 -7.24
C VAL A 36 0.33 -13.97 -6.57
N TRP A 37 -0.50 -13.14 -5.93
CA TRP A 37 -1.71 -13.57 -5.25
C TRP A 37 -2.70 -14.24 -6.22
N GLN A 38 -2.86 -13.72 -7.44
CA GLN A 38 -3.66 -14.37 -8.48
C GLN A 38 -3.07 -15.71 -8.94
N HIS A 39 -1.75 -15.81 -9.04
CA HIS A 39 -1.12 -17.08 -9.39
C HIS A 39 -1.37 -18.14 -8.30
N GLU A 40 -1.26 -17.76 -7.03
CA GLU A 40 -1.46 -18.65 -5.88
C GLU A 40 -2.92 -19.07 -5.67
N ASN A 41 -3.88 -18.17 -5.93
CA ASN A 41 -5.31 -18.41 -5.71
C ASN A 41 -6.05 -18.84 -6.99
N GLY A 42 -5.34 -19.00 -8.11
CA GLY A 42 -5.93 -19.09 -9.44
C GLY A 42 -6.52 -17.75 -9.91
N VAL A 43 -6.86 -17.66 -11.20
CA VAL A 43 -7.35 -16.39 -11.80
C VAL A 43 -8.67 -15.97 -11.16
N VAL A 44 -8.62 -15.06 -10.17
CA VAL A 44 -9.80 -14.63 -9.38
C VAL A 44 -10.62 -13.53 -10.09
N VAL A 45 -9.95 -12.62 -10.81
CA VAL A 45 -10.57 -11.49 -11.56
C VAL A 45 -9.80 -11.17 -12.84
N GLY A 46 -10.46 -10.57 -13.85
CA GLY A 46 -9.78 -10.03 -15.04
C GLY A 46 -9.14 -11.07 -15.97
N TYR A 47 -9.90 -12.10 -16.36
CA TYR A 47 -9.50 -13.11 -17.36
C TYR A 47 -8.88 -12.48 -18.62
N GLY A 48 -7.55 -12.37 -18.68
CA GLY A 48 -6.78 -11.89 -19.85
C GLY A 48 -7.08 -10.46 -20.32
N GLY A 49 -7.90 -9.70 -19.59
CA GLY A 49 -8.35 -8.36 -19.98
C GLY A 49 -7.62 -7.26 -19.20
N SER A 50 -7.33 -6.14 -19.85
CA SER A 50 -6.74 -4.94 -19.21
C SER A 50 -7.74 -4.05 -18.46
N ARG A 51 -9.01 -4.47 -18.41
CA ARG A 51 -10.13 -3.72 -17.82
C ARG A 51 -10.84 -4.54 -16.76
N TYR A 52 -11.03 -3.94 -15.59
CA TYR A 52 -11.71 -4.52 -14.45
C TYR A 52 -13.05 -3.82 -14.23
N THR A 53 -14.06 -4.56 -13.85
CA THR A 53 -15.38 -4.00 -13.54
C THR A 53 -15.47 -3.56 -12.08
N ARG A 54 -16.50 -2.78 -11.74
CA ARG A 54 -16.81 -2.45 -10.34
C ARG A 54 -16.98 -3.71 -9.46
N ARG A 55 -17.50 -4.80 -10.03
CA ARG A 55 -17.67 -6.08 -9.32
C ARG A 55 -16.31 -6.68 -8.96
N ASP A 56 -15.32 -6.59 -9.85
CA ASP A 56 -13.96 -7.05 -9.58
C ASP A 56 -13.31 -6.26 -8.45
N VAL A 57 -13.49 -4.92 -8.44
CA VAL A 57 -13.00 -4.05 -7.35
C VAL A 57 -13.61 -4.44 -6.00
N LEU A 58 -14.93 -4.67 -5.96
CA LEU A 58 -15.61 -5.07 -4.74
C LEU A 58 -15.14 -6.44 -4.24
N LYS A 59 -14.96 -7.41 -5.15
CA LYS A 59 -14.44 -8.73 -4.82
C LYS A 59 -13.04 -8.63 -4.24
N MET A 60 -12.17 -7.83 -4.84
CA MET A 60 -10.82 -7.58 -4.32
C MET A 60 -10.84 -6.97 -2.92
N ARG A 61 -11.72 -6.01 -2.63
CA ARG A 61 -11.84 -5.45 -1.28
C ARG A 61 -12.32 -6.46 -0.24
N GLN A 62 -13.23 -7.34 -0.60
CA GLN A 62 -13.68 -8.39 0.31
C GLN A 62 -12.54 -9.36 0.64
N LEU A 63 -11.65 -9.59 -0.32
CA LEU A 63 -10.49 -10.48 -0.18
C LEU A 63 -9.26 -9.76 0.37
N SER A 64 -9.34 -8.48 0.77
CA SER A 64 -8.17 -7.71 1.19
C SER A 64 -7.44 -8.29 2.40
N HIS A 65 -8.15 -9.03 3.25
CA HIS A 65 -7.58 -9.75 4.39
C HIS A 65 -6.70 -10.95 3.99
N THR A 66 -6.79 -11.43 2.75
CA THR A 66 -6.00 -12.55 2.22
C THR A 66 -4.71 -12.09 1.55
N PHE A 67 -4.54 -10.79 1.35
CA PHE A 67 -3.36 -10.24 0.70
C PHE A 67 -2.18 -10.32 1.67
N ALA A 68 -1.00 -10.64 1.13
CA ALA A 68 0.24 -10.44 1.87
C ALA A 68 0.38 -8.93 2.24
N PRO A 69 1.04 -8.61 3.37
CA PRO A 69 1.23 -7.22 3.80
C PRO A 69 1.76 -6.36 2.65
N TYR A 70 1.13 -5.20 2.39
CA TYR A 70 1.48 -4.32 1.27
C TYR A 70 2.98 -3.99 1.26
N VAL A 71 3.67 -4.40 0.19
CA VAL A 71 5.07 -4.07 -0.06
C VAL A 71 5.08 -2.92 -1.05
N ASP A 72 5.31 -1.72 -0.53
CA ASP A 72 5.51 -0.54 -1.37
C ASP A 72 6.89 -0.60 -2.02
N ALA A 73 6.94 -0.43 -3.34
CA ALA A 73 8.19 -0.39 -4.10
C ALA A 73 9.10 0.80 -3.70
N PHE A 74 8.53 1.85 -3.12
CA PHE A 74 9.29 3.00 -2.62
C PHE A 74 9.56 2.99 -1.11
N THR A 75 8.74 2.28 -0.31
CA THR A 75 8.73 2.51 1.14
C THR A 75 9.00 1.28 2.02
N ARG A 76 8.91 0.02 1.56
CA ARG A 76 8.83 -1.07 2.55
C ARG A 76 9.35 -2.43 2.12
N ASN A 77 10.61 -2.48 1.69
CA ASN A 77 11.48 -3.67 1.72
C ASN A 77 12.96 -3.30 1.48
N GLN A 78 13.35 -2.02 1.62
CA GLN A 78 14.76 -1.71 1.82
C GLN A 78 15.09 -2.13 3.24
N THR A 79 15.46 -3.39 3.38
CA THR A 79 16.35 -3.77 4.44
C THR A 79 17.61 -2.94 4.30
N ASP A 80 18.10 -2.40 5.42
CA ASP A 80 19.46 -1.86 5.44
C ASP A 80 20.45 -2.95 5.01
N VAL A 81 21.73 -2.62 4.88
CA VAL A 81 22.79 -3.59 4.59
C VAL A 81 22.84 -4.78 5.59
N ASN A 82 22.06 -4.73 6.67
CA ASN A 82 22.00 -5.72 7.74
C ASN A 82 20.68 -6.51 7.80
N GLY A 83 19.70 -6.27 6.92
CA GLY A 83 18.46 -7.05 6.92
C GLY A 83 17.35 -6.54 7.86
N ASN A 84 17.43 -5.30 8.39
CA ASN A 84 16.39 -4.75 9.27
C ASN A 84 15.26 -4.06 8.49
N PRO A 85 13.98 -4.27 8.84
CA PRO A 85 12.87 -3.63 8.13
C PRO A 85 12.99 -2.11 8.17
N ALA A 86 12.64 -1.45 7.06
CA ALA A 86 12.57 -0.01 6.99
C ALA A 86 11.68 0.53 8.12
N ILE A 87 12.29 1.34 9.00
CA ILE A 87 11.71 1.97 10.18
C ILE A 87 10.30 2.53 9.93
N ASP A 88 9.41 2.36 10.91
CA ASP A 88 8.02 2.78 10.83
C ASP A 88 7.89 4.28 10.51
N ALA A 89 6.79 4.69 9.86
CA ALA A 89 6.62 6.08 9.39
C ALA A 89 6.67 7.12 10.54
N ASP A 90 6.22 6.73 11.75
CA ASP A 90 6.33 7.58 12.94
C ASP A 90 7.75 7.63 13.49
N GLU A 91 8.51 6.54 13.39
CA GLU A 91 9.92 6.50 13.79
C GLU A 91 10.78 7.34 12.83
N ALA A 92 10.54 7.24 11.53
CA ALA A 92 11.19 8.08 10.53
C ALA A 92 10.91 9.58 10.77
N ARG A 93 9.68 9.95 11.12
CA ARG A 93 9.32 11.34 11.47
C ARG A 93 10.09 11.84 12.69
N GLN A 94 10.19 11.02 13.75
CA GLN A 94 10.93 11.38 14.96
C GLN A 94 12.42 11.56 14.66
N GLN A 95 13.01 10.68 13.85
CA GLN A 95 14.41 10.81 13.45
C GLN A 95 14.67 12.07 12.61
N LEU A 96 13.80 12.38 11.65
CA LEU A 96 13.90 13.60 10.84
C LEU A 96 13.79 14.87 11.68
N GLN A 97 12.85 14.92 12.64
CA GLN A 97 12.73 16.05 13.56
C GLN A 97 13.99 16.23 14.42
N LYS A 98 14.59 15.13 14.88
CA LYS A 98 15.84 15.16 15.64
C LYS A 98 16.99 15.71 14.81
N LEU A 99 17.10 15.30 13.54
CA LEU A 99 18.13 15.80 12.63
C LEU A 99 17.96 17.30 12.33
N LEU A 100 16.73 17.74 12.03
CA LEU A 100 16.45 19.17 11.83
C LEU A 100 16.86 20.01 13.02
N ARG A 101 16.49 19.57 14.24
CA ARG A 101 16.86 20.27 15.47
C ARG A 101 18.36 20.36 15.68
N ASN A 102 19.10 19.31 15.32
CA ASN A 102 20.56 19.30 15.40
C ASN A 102 21.19 20.30 14.42
N ILE A 103 20.65 20.38 13.19
CA ILE A 103 21.10 21.33 12.17
C ILE A 103 20.80 22.76 12.62
N GLU A 104 19.59 23.04 13.11
CA GLU A 104 19.22 24.35 13.65
C GLU A 104 20.15 24.77 14.81
N THR A 105 20.48 23.84 15.70
CA THR A 105 21.39 24.09 16.82
C THR A 105 22.83 24.37 16.35
N ALA A 106 23.29 23.66 15.31
CA ALA A 106 24.61 23.85 14.74
C ALA A 106 24.76 25.17 13.96
N LEU A 107 23.68 25.62 13.30
CA LEU A 107 23.63 26.87 12.56
C LEU A 107 23.37 28.11 13.45
N ALA A 108 22.86 27.91 14.67
CA ALA A 108 22.67 28.98 15.65
C ALA A 108 23.95 29.35 16.43
N LYS A 109 25.11 28.87 15.99
CA LYS A 109 26.44 29.11 16.56
C LYS A 109 27.35 29.79 15.55
#